data_AF-A0A6N8SK86-F1
#
_entry.id   AF-A0A6N8SK86-F1
#
_cell.length_a   1.000
_cell.length_b   1.000
_cell.length_c   1.000
_cell.angle_alpha   90.00
_cell.angle_beta   90.00
_cell.angle_gamma   90.00
#
_symmetry.space_group_name_H-M   'P 1'
#
loop_
_entity.id
_entity.type
_entity.pdbx_description
1 polymer ?
#
loop_
_entity_poly.entity_id
_entity_poly.type
_entity_poly.pdbx_seq_one_letter_code
_entity_poly.pdbx_strand_id
1 'polypeptide(L)' 'MPLAPQIIFDVVTKSVAVMFDRDLVTLEGPFASRTEAMAAAMEECAKRGWLSADRAGRSEK' A
#
# COMPACT_ATOMS: atom_id res chain seq x y z
N MET A 1 -11.60 0.57 14.76
CA MET A 1 -10.16 0.38 14.46
C MET A 1 -9.96 0.83 13.03
N PRO A 2 -9.09 1.82 12.72
CA PRO A 2 -8.75 2.08 11.33
C PRO A 2 -8.07 0.83 10.77
N LEU A 3 -8.64 0.26 9.72
CA LEU A 3 -8.06 -0.88 9.02
C LEU A 3 -6.78 -0.39 8.33
N ALA A 4 -5.68 -1.13 8.42
CA ALA A 4 -4.49 -0.80 7.63
C ALA A 4 -4.69 -1.21 6.16
N PRO A 5 -4.15 -0.46 5.18
CA PRO A 5 -4.19 -0.88 3.78
C PRO A 5 -3.51 -2.24 3.58
N GLN A 6 -4.16 -3.12 2.82
CA GLN A 6 -3.57 -4.39 2.40
C GLN A 6 -2.93 -4.21 1.03
N ILE A 7 -1.64 -4.55 0.93
CA ILE A 7 -0.86 -4.44 -0.31
C ILE A 7 -0.54 -5.85 -0.82
N ILE A 8 -0.97 -6.16 -2.04
CA ILE A 8 -0.79 -7.46 -2.68
C ILE A 8 0.08 -7.27 -3.92
N PHE A 9 1.24 -7.91 -3.96
CA PHE A 9 2.14 -7.89 -5.12
C PHE A 9 1.94 -9.15 -5.95
N ASP A 10 1.62 -8.98 -7.24
CA ASP A 10 1.59 -10.08 -8.20
C ASP A 10 2.98 -10.24 -8.82
N VAL A 11 3.62 -11.37 -8.53
CA VAL A 11 4.97 -11.69 -9.02
C VAL A 11 4.99 -12.08 -10.49
N VAL A 12 3.86 -12.52 -11.05
CA VAL A 12 3.75 -12.98 -12.45
C VAL A 12 3.60 -11.79 -13.37
N THR A 13 2.63 -10.92 -13.09
CA THR A 13 2.38 -9.70 -13.89
C THR A 13 3.25 -8.52 -13.44
N LYS A 14 3.93 -8.64 -12.30
CA LYS A 14 4.70 -7.57 -11.66
C LYS A 14 3.85 -6.33 -11.41
N SER A 15 2.59 -6.49 -11.04
CA SER A 15 1.67 -5.41 -10.64
C SER A 15 1.47 -5.39 -9.12
N VAL A 16 0.83 -4.33 -8.60
CA VAL A 16 0.45 -4.27 -7.19
C VAL A 16 -0.99 -3.81 -7.03
N ALA A 17 -1.72 -4.45 -6.12
CA ALA A 17 -3.06 -4.06 -5.73
C ALA A 17 -3.05 -3.58 -4.28
N VAL A 18 -3.77 -2.49 -4.01
CA VAL A 18 -3.95 -1.90 -2.70
C VAL A 18 -5.44 -1.94 -2.38
N MET A 19 -5.79 -2.57 -1.27
CA MET A 19 -7.16 -2.66 -0.78
C MET A 19 -7.27 -1.94 0.57
N PHE A 20 -8.21 -1.01 0.67
CA PHE A 20 -8.49 -0.26 1.90
C PHE A 20 -10.00 -0.07 2.06
N ASP A 21 -10.56 -0.57 3.17
CA ASP A 21 -12.00 -0.59 3.42
C ASP A 21 -12.80 -1.24 2.27
N ARG A 22 -13.41 -0.44 1.38
CA ARG A 22 -14.14 -0.89 0.18
C ARG A 22 -13.50 -0.47 -1.14
N ASP A 23 -12.38 0.25 -1.08
CA ASP A 23 -11.65 0.70 -2.25
C ASP A 23 -10.57 -0.32 -2.63
N LEU A 24 -10.51 -0.64 -3.93
CA LEU A 24 -9.46 -1.45 -4.54
C LEU A 24 -8.79 -0.63 -5.64
N VAL A 25 -7.47 -0.50 -5.56
CA VAL A 25 -6.66 0.21 -6.54
C VAL A 25 -5.59 -0.74 -7.04
N THR A 26 -5.56 -0.94 -8.36
CA THR A 26 -4.51 -1.72 -9.00
C THR A 26 -3.56 -0.75 -9.69
N LEU A 27 -2.29 -0.83 -9.35
CA LEU A 27 -1.21 -0.17 -10.09
C LEU A 27 -0.65 -1.20 -11.07
N GLU A 28 -0.88 -0.95 -12.36
CA GLU A 28 -0.40 -1.82 -13.42
C GLU A 28 1.13 -1.77 -13.53
N GLY A 29 1.71 -2.94 -13.76
CA GLY A 29 3.15 -3.15 -13.88
C GLY A 29 3.67 -3.04 -15.31
N PRO A 30 4.94 -3.42 -15.54
CA PRO A 30 5.76 -4.24 -14.65
C PRO A 30 6.68 -3.42 -13.73
N PHE A 31 6.53 -3.59 -12.41
CA PHE A 31 7.51 -3.13 -11.42
C PHE A 31 8.79 -3.98 -11.52
N ALA A 32 9.96 -3.36 -11.47
CA ALA A 32 11.23 -4.09 -11.58
C ALA A 32 11.51 -4.96 -10.35
N SER A 33 10.96 -4.60 -9.19
CA SER A 33 11.11 -5.35 -7.94
C SER A 33 9.90 -5.21 -7.01
N ARG A 34 9.78 -6.14 -6.05
CA ARG A 34 8.81 -6.05 -4.95
C ARG A 34 8.93 -4.74 -4.18
N THR A 35 10.17 -4.26 -3.94
CA THR A 35 10.43 -3.02 -3.20
C THR A 35 9.87 -1.80 -3.94
N GLU A 36 10.05 -1.75 -5.25
CA GLU A 36 9.51 -0.67 -6.09
C GLU A 36 7.98 -0.70 -6.13
N ALA A 37 7.38 -1.89 -6.29
CA ALA A 37 5.94 -2.06 -6.23
C ALA A 37 5.36 -1.62 -4.87
N MET A 38 6.06 -1.95 -3.78
CA MET A 38 5.69 -1.53 -2.43
C MET A 38 5.78 -0.01 -2.26
N ALA A 39 6.83 0.63 -2.80
CA ALA A 39 7.00 2.07 -2.76
C ALA A 39 5.86 2.78 -3.52
N ALA A 40 5.52 2.31 -4.72
CA ALA A 40 4.42 2.84 -5.50
C ALA A 40 3.07 2.68 -4.78
N ALA A 41 2.82 1.51 -4.17
CA ALA A 41 1.62 1.29 -3.37
C ALA A 41 1.54 2.20 -2.13
N MET A 42 2.66 2.41 -1.42
CA MET A 42 2.71 3.33 -0.28
C MET A 42 2.49 4.79 -0.69
N GLU A 43 3.05 5.21 -1.82
CA GLU A 43 2.82 6.54 -2.38
C GLU A 43 1.34 6.76 -2.73
N GLU A 44 0.71 5.76 -3.34
CA GLU A 44 -0.73 5.80 -3.67
C GLU A 44 -1.59 5.84 -2.39
N CYS A 45 -1.24 5.06 -1.37
CA CYS A 45 -1.88 5.14 -0.06
C CYS A 45 -1.74 6.55 0.55
N ALA A 46 -0.57 7.18 0.41
CA ALA A 46 -0.30 8.53 0.93
C ALA A 46 -1.16 9.58 0.23
N LYS A 47 -1.21 9.54 -1.12
CA LYS A 47 -2.02 10.46 -1.95
C LYS A 47 -3.50 10.42 -1.59
N ARG A 48 -4.00 9.24 -1.21
CA ARG A 48 -5.41 9.03 -0.82
C ARG A 48 -5.70 9.30 0.65
N GLY A 49 -4.67 9.57 1.46
CA GLY A 49 -4.81 9.74 2.90
C GLY A 49 -5.12 8.44 3.65
N TRP A 50 -4.84 7.28 3.05
CA TRP A 50 -5.06 5.95 3.66
C TRP A 50 -3.98 5.57 4.68
N LEU A 51 -2.85 6.28 4.65
CA LEU A 51 -1.84 6.19 5.70
C LEU A 51 -2.38 6.91 6.94
N SER A 52 -3.01 6.15 7.85
CA SER A 52 -3.43 6.67 9.15
C SER A 52 -2.23 7.29 9.87
N ALA A 53 -2.38 8.54 10.31
CA ALA A 53 -1.40 9.28 11.13
C ALA A 53 -1.05 8.59 12.47
N ASP A 54 -1.68 7.46 12.80
CA ASP A 54 -1.45 6.71 14.05
C ASP A 54 -0.12 5.93 14.07
N ARG A 55 0.62 5.87 12.95
CA ARG A 55 2.02 5.39 12.96
C ARG A 55 3.05 6.45 13.37
N ALA A 56 2.61 7.65 13.76
CA ALA A 56 3.44 8.64 14.45
C ALA A 56 3.23 8.65 15.98
N GLY A 57 2.47 7.69 16.55
CA GLY A 57 2.09 7.73 17.96
C GLY A 57 1.89 6.36 18.62
N ARG A 58 2.99 5.62 18.83
CA ARG A 58 3.19 4.62 19.92
C ARG A 58 4.67 4.20 19.85
N SER A 59 5.63 4.92 20.45
CA SER A 59 5.91 5.10 21.89
C SER A 59 5.93 3.79 22.67
N GLU A 60 7.18 3.42 23.01
CA GLU A 60 7.68 2.89 24.28
C GLU A 60 7.08 1.60 24.86
N LYS A 61 7.97 0.61 25.01
CA LYS A 61 8.22 -0.04 26.28
C LYS A 61 9.71 -0.20 26.50
#